data_AF-A0A662DQW8-F1
#
_entry.id   AF-A0A662DQW8-F1
#
_cell.length_a   1.000
_cell.length_b   1.000
_cell.length_c   1.000
_cell.angle_alpha   90.00
_cell.angle_beta   90.00
_cell.angle_gamma   90.00
#
_symmetry.space_group_name_H-M   'P 1'
#
loop_
_entity.id
_entity.type
_entity.pdbx_description
1 polymer ?
#
loop_
_entity_poly.entity_id
_entity_poly.type
_entity_poly.pdbx_seq_one_letter_code
_entity_poly.pdbx_strand_id
1 'polypeptide(L)' 'EMKHRMLERTSSGPAPWTIIRSNSKPKARLNAMKVILNAVNYNDRNPDLDFTIDPEIVFTGKRELSRMDEERDRLGRPRL' A
#
# COMPACT_ATOMS: atom_id res chain seq x y z
N GLU A 1 -3.28 -8.81 -14.38
CA GLU A 1 -2.17 -9.78 -14.53
C GLU A 1 -0.80 -9.18 -14.23
N MET A 2 -0.34 -8.14 -14.96
CA MET A 2 1.00 -7.55 -14.76
C MET A 2 1.26 -7.05 -13.33
N LYS A 3 0.32 -6.27 -12.75
CA LYS A 3 0.43 -5.79 -11.36
C LYS A 3 0.55 -6.94 -10.35
N HIS A 4 -0.21 -8.01 -10.54
CA HIS A 4 -0.20 -9.17 -9.63
C HIS A 4 1.18 -9.81 -9.62
N ARG A 5 1.69 -10.21 -10.80
CA ARG A 5 3.03 -10.80 -10.95
C ARG A 5 4.14 -9.90 -10.42
N MET A 6 4.04 -8.58 -10.65
CA MET A 6 5.00 -7.62 -10.12
C MET A 6 5.02 -7.62 -8.59
N LEU A 7 3.86 -7.50 -7.96
CA LEU A 7 3.74 -7.47 -6.49
C LEU A 7 4.21 -8.79 -5.87
N GLU A 8 3.84 -9.92 -6.46
CA GLU A 8 4.24 -11.26 -6.00
C GLU A 8 5.76 -11.45 -6.04
N ARG A 9 6.42 -11.01 -7.11
CA ARG A 9 7.86 -11.24 -7.30
C ARG A 9 8.76 -10.24 -6.58
N THR A 10 8.27 -9.05 -6.26
CA THR A 10 9.13 -7.93 -5.81
C THR A 10 8.77 -7.34 -4.46
N SER A 11 7.62 -7.71 -3.86
CA SER A 11 7.31 -7.31 -2.49
C SER A 11 8.00 -8.24 -1.50
N SER A 12 9.07 -7.79 -0.87
CA SER A 12 9.87 -8.58 0.06
C SER A 12 9.85 -8.01 1.48
N GLY A 13 10.33 -8.78 2.47
CA GLY A 13 10.47 -8.31 3.85
C GLY A 13 11.28 -7.00 3.99
N PRO A 14 12.50 -6.92 3.45
CA PRO A 14 13.30 -5.68 3.53
C PRO A 14 12.81 -4.56 2.62
N ALA A 15 12.06 -4.88 1.56
CA ALA A 15 11.51 -3.89 0.62
C ALA A 15 10.04 -4.21 0.28
N PRO A 16 9.10 -3.93 1.20
CA PRO A 16 7.70 -4.22 1.00
C PRO A 16 7.06 -3.18 0.06
N TRP A 17 6.17 -3.62 -0.83
CA TRP A 17 5.32 -2.69 -1.56
C TRP A 17 4.27 -2.08 -0.64
N THR A 18 4.17 -0.75 -0.66
CA THR A 18 3.06 0.00 -0.04
C THR A 18 2.10 0.47 -1.14
N ILE A 19 0.83 0.15 -1.00
CA ILE A 19 -0.22 0.46 -1.97
C ILE A 19 -1.02 1.66 -1.46
N ILE A 20 -1.21 2.66 -2.33
CA ILE A 20 -1.98 3.88 -2.02
C ILE A 20 -3.15 4.00 -2.99
N ARG A 21 -4.38 4.01 -2.49
CA ARG A 21 -5.58 4.27 -3.30
C ARG A 21 -5.66 5.75 -3.65
N SER A 22 -5.78 6.05 -4.94
CA SER A 22 -5.64 7.40 -5.48
C SER A 22 -6.92 8.02 -6.03
N ASN A 23 -8.09 7.44 -5.72
CA ASN A 23 -9.39 8.00 -6.13
C ASN A 23 -9.57 9.46 -5.68
N SER A 24 -9.02 9.82 -4.51
CA SER A 24 -8.87 11.21 -4.08
C SER A 24 -7.40 11.61 -4.08
N LYS A 25 -6.99 12.42 -5.05
CA LYS A 25 -5.60 12.90 -5.18
C LYS A 25 -5.09 13.60 -3.91
N PRO A 26 -5.86 14.52 -3.26
CA PRO A 26 -5.41 15.15 -2.02
C PRO A 26 -5.14 14.13 -0.90
N LYS A 27 -6.08 13.20 -0.67
CA LYS A 27 -5.92 12.19 0.39
C LYS A 27 -4.76 11.23 0.11
N ALA A 28 -4.55 10.85 -1.14
CA ALA A 28 -3.45 9.98 -1.54
C ALA A 28 -2.08 10.63 -1.31
N ARG A 29 -1.93 11.91 -1.66
CA ARG A 29 -0.69 12.68 -1.42
C ARG A 29 -0.39 12.79 0.07
N LEU A 30 -1.39 13.13 0.87
CA LEU A 30 -1.23 13.25 2.33
C LEU A 30 -0.80 11.92 2.95
N ASN A 31 -1.46 10.83 2.60
CA ASN A 31 -1.11 9.51 3.12
C ASN A 31 0.26 9.01 2.63
N ALA A 32 0.65 9.33 1.39
CA ALA A 32 1.99 9.02 0.91
C ALA A 32 3.08 9.70 1.76
N MET A 33 2.91 10.98 2.08
CA MET A 33 3.83 11.70 2.98
C MET A 33 3.86 11.06 4.37
N LYS A 34 2.70 10.74 4.95
CA LYS A 34 2.61 10.07 6.26
C LYS A 34 3.35 8.73 6.28
N VAL A 35 3.23 7.91 5.23
CA VAL A 35 3.97 6.64 5.10
C VAL A 35 5.49 6.86 5.18
N ILE A 36 6.01 7.82 4.40
CA ILE A 36 7.46 8.09 4.36
C ILE A 36 7.95 8.62 5.72
N LEU A 37 7.23 9.57 6.31
CA LEU A 37 7.61 10.18 7.59
C LEU A 37 7.50 9.20 8.77
N ASN A 38 6.64 8.18 8.69
CA ASN A 38 6.57 7.11 9.69
C ASN A 38 7.67 6.07 9.52
N ALA A 39 8.28 5.95 8.35
CA ALA A 39 9.29 4.92 8.07
C ALA A 39 10.71 5.30 8.53
N VAL A 40 10.95 6.58 8.84
CA VAL A 40 12.27 7.10 9.20
C VAL A 40 12.20 7.75 10.57
N ASN A 41 13.18 7.47 11.42
CA ASN A 41 13.38 8.24 12.64
C ASN A 41 14.23 9.48 12.31
N TYR A 42 13.63 10.67 12.38
CA TYR A 42 14.27 11.94 12.06
C TYR A 42 14.13 12.92 13.22
N ASN A 43 15.12 13.82 13.35
CA ASN A 43 15.13 14.85 14.39
C ASN A 43 14.05 15.92 14.13
N ASP A 44 13.66 16.65 15.16
CA ASP A 44 12.72 17.77 15.08
C ASP A 44 11.33 17.40 14.53
N ARG A 45 10.92 16.15 14.75
CA ARG A 45 9.56 15.69 14.45
C ARG A 45 8.55 16.44 15.32
N ASN A 46 7.69 17.23 14.68
CA ASN A 46 6.64 17.97 15.36
C ASN A 46 5.59 17.00 15.97
N PRO A 47 5.42 16.95 17.30
CA PRO A 47 4.46 16.05 17.96
C PRO A 47 3.00 16.48 17.81
N ASP A 48 2.73 17.72 17.42
CA ASP A 48 1.37 18.26 17.29
C ASP A 48 0.69 17.85 15.98
N LEU A 49 1.44 17.26 15.04
CA LEU A 49 0.92 16.79 13.75
C LEU A 49 0.42 15.33 13.84
N ASP A 50 -0.74 15.07 13.24
CA ASP A 50 -1.23 13.70 13.08
C ASP A 50 -0.55 12.98 11.90
N PHE A 51 0.23 11.95 12.21
CA PHE A 51 0.86 11.07 11.22
C PHE A 51 0.13 9.73 11.02
N THR A 52 -1.05 9.55 11.61
CA THR A 52 -1.84 8.32 11.46
C THR A 52 -2.25 8.15 9.99
N ILE A 53 -1.88 7.01 9.40
CA ILE A 53 -2.30 6.67 8.04
C ILE A 53 -3.77 6.26 8.03
N ASP A 54 -4.45 6.58 6.93
CA ASP A 54 -5.80 6.12 6.67
C ASP A 54 -5.78 4.66 6.15
N PRO A 55 -6.34 3.67 6.88
CA PRO A 55 -6.30 2.26 6.52
C PRO A 55 -7.19 1.88 5.33
N GLU A 56 -8.05 2.79 4.87
CA GLU A 56 -8.83 2.66 3.63
C GLU A 56 -8.07 3.19 2.40
N ILE A 57 -6.95 3.88 2.62
CA ILE A 57 -6.12 4.45 1.56
C ILE A 57 -4.79 3.71 1.44
N VAL A 58 -4.17 3.33 2.56
CA VAL A 58 -2.86 2.69 2.59
C VAL A 58 -2.97 1.21 2.93
N PHE A 59 -2.35 0.37 2.11
CA PHE A 59 -2.39 -1.09 2.25
C PHE A 59 -1.01 -1.70 1.99
N THR A 60 -0.78 -2.90 2.50
CA THR A 60 0.42 -3.68 2.14
C THR A 60 0.26 -4.35 0.78
N GLY A 61 1.37 -4.62 0.10
CA GLY A 61 1.39 -5.41 -1.12
C GLY A 61 0.74 -6.79 -0.94
N LYS A 62 0.96 -7.44 0.21
CA LYS A 62 0.31 -8.71 0.58
C LYS A 62 -1.22 -8.60 0.61
N ARG A 63 -1.76 -7.55 1.24
CA ARG A 63 -3.22 -7.33 1.31
C ARG A 63 -3.81 -7.08 -0.08
N GLU A 64 -3.08 -6.37 -0.94
CA GLU A 64 -3.53 -6.16 -2.33
C GLU A 64 -3.48 -7.45 -3.16
N LEU A 65 -2.48 -8.31 -2.98
CA LEU A 65 -2.42 -9.63 -3.61
C LEU A 65 -3.63 -10.49 -3.22
N SER A 66 -3.93 -10.60 -1.92
CA SER A 66 -5.10 -11.34 -1.43
C SER A 66 -6.40 -10.85 -2.06
N ARG A 67 -6.62 -9.53 -2.11
CA ARG A 67 -7.79 -8.93 -2.77
C ARG A 67 -7.87 -9.30 -4.26
N MET A 68 -6.74 -9.27 -4.96
CA MET A 68 -6.68 -9.61 -6.38
C MET A 68 -6.93 -11.10 -6.63
N ASP A 69 -6.48 -11.98 -5.73
CA ASP A 69 -6.76 -13.41 -5.79
C ASP A 69 -8.24 -13.71 -5.55
N GLU A 70 -8.86 -13.09 -4.54
CA GLU A 70 -10.30 -13.19 -4.27
C GLU A 70 -11.14 -12.70 -5.46
N GLU A 71 -10.74 -11.58 -6.07
CA GLU A 71 -11.38 -11.03 -7.26
C GLU A 71 -11.27 -11.98 -8.46
N ARG A 72 -10.12 -12.63 -8.63
CA ARG A 72 -9.89 -13.61 -9.70
C ARG A 72 -10.76 -14.86 -9.49
N ASP A 73 -10.78 -15.40 -8.28
CA ASP A 73 -11.53 -16.60 -7.92
C ASP A 73 -13.03 -16.38 -8.09
N ARG A 74 -13.55 -15.20 -7.70
CA ARG A 74 -14.95 -14.79 -7.96
C ARG A 74 -15.29 -14.71 -9.45
N LEU A 75 -14.33 -14.36 -10.30
CA LEU A 75 -14.50 -14.25 -11.75
C LEU A 75 -14.23 -15.57 -12.50
N GLY A 76 -13.89 -16.66 -11.80
CA GLY A 76 -13.65 -17.97 -12.41
C GLY A 76 -12.44 -18.02 -13.35
N ARG A 77 -11.45 -17.14 -13.16
CA ARG A 77 -10.26 -17.08 -14.03
C ARG A 77 -9.18 -18.06 -13.53
N PRO A 78 -8.54 -18.85 -14.41
CA PRO A 78 -7.51 -19.80 -14.02
C PRO A 78 -6.28 -19.10 -13.41
N ARG A 79 -5.60 -19.79 -12.49
CA ARG A 79 -4.28 -19.39 -11.97
C ARG A 79 -3.22 -19.67 -13.06
N LEU A 80 -2.27 -18.77 -13.23
CA LEU A 80 -1.13 -18.92 -14.14
C LEU A 80 0.01 -19.68 -13.48
#